data_AF-F9RXL5-F1
#
_entry.id   AF-F9RXL5-F1
#
_cell.length_a   1.000
_cell.length_b   1.000
_cell.length_c   1.000
_cell.angle_alpha   90.00
_cell.angle_beta   90.00
_cell.angle_gamma   90.00
#
_symmetry.space_group_name_H-M   'P 1'
#
loop_
_entity.id
_entity.type
_entity.pdbx_description
1 polymer ?
#
loop_
_entity_poly.entity_id
_entity_poly.type
_entity_poly.pdbx_seq_one_letter_code
_entity_poly.pdbx_strand_id
1 'polypeptide(L)'
;MNKWFLGLALAAIASSAIADVDVTIPKQRVVCESKQSIATFIKRKGVANKVKLPAGCKALDVKRRAEVIKRYSKLGYLEVKLNTGNRVYVDKDAIRRG
;
A
#
# COMPACT_ATOMS: atom_id res chain seq x y z
N MET A 1 -55.28 -6.97 26.48
CA MET A 1 -53.98 -7.54 26.90
C MET A 1 -53.14 -7.75 25.66
N ASN A 2 -52.32 -6.75 25.28
CA ASN A 2 -51.56 -6.79 24.03
C ASN A 2 -50.23 -7.50 24.25
N LYS A 3 -50.02 -8.59 23.48
CA LYS A 3 -48.79 -9.37 23.43
C LYS A 3 -47.69 -8.53 22.78
N TRP A 4 -46.65 -8.21 23.55
CA TRP A 4 -45.46 -7.54 23.05
C TRP A 4 -44.52 -8.54 22.38
N PHE A 5 -44.14 -8.18 21.17
CA PHE A 5 -43.04 -8.68 20.36
C PHE A 5 -41.78 -8.98 21.20
N LEU A 6 -41.18 -10.16 21.03
CA LEU A 6 -39.74 -10.30 21.21
C LEU A 6 -39.13 -10.84 19.92
N GLY A 7 -38.40 -9.94 19.28
CA GLY A 7 -37.83 -10.06 17.96
C GLY A 7 -36.61 -10.98 17.90
N LEU A 8 -36.48 -11.54 16.70
CA LEU A 8 -35.36 -12.26 16.13
C LEU A 8 -34.05 -11.47 16.29
N ALA A 9 -33.12 -11.92 17.13
CA ALA A 9 -31.77 -11.37 17.19
C ALA A 9 -30.86 -12.14 16.23
N LEU A 10 -30.96 -11.84 14.93
CA LEU A 10 -30.02 -12.31 13.92
C LEU A 10 -28.76 -11.44 14.02
N ALA A 11 -27.80 -11.87 14.84
CA ALA A 11 -26.49 -11.23 14.92
C ALA A 11 -25.72 -11.51 13.62
N ALA A 12 -25.88 -10.61 12.65
CA ALA A 12 -25.07 -10.58 11.44
C ALA A 12 -23.62 -10.27 11.83
N ILE A 13 -22.79 -11.31 11.86
CA ILE A 13 -21.33 -11.18 11.95
C ILE A 13 -20.88 -10.58 10.63
N ALA A 14 -20.81 -9.25 10.57
CA ALA A 14 -20.18 -8.54 9.49
C ALA A 14 -18.66 -8.78 9.58
N SER A 15 -18.18 -9.85 8.97
CA SER A 15 -16.76 -10.07 8.73
C SER A 15 -16.26 -8.97 7.81
N SER A 16 -15.67 -7.92 8.37
CA SER A 16 -14.88 -6.93 7.66
C SER A 16 -13.60 -7.60 7.15
N ALA A 17 -13.72 -8.35 6.06
CA ALA A 17 -12.57 -8.76 5.26
C ALA A 17 -11.86 -7.47 4.83
N ILE A 18 -10.71 -7.20 5.45
CA ILE A 18 -9.77 -6.20 4.96
C ILE A 18 -9.28 -6.79 3.65
N ALA A 19 -9.89 -6.37 2.53
CA ALA A 19 -9.49 -6.86 1.23
C ALA A 19 -8.04 -6.42 0.99
N ASP A 20 -7.13 -7.38 1.13
CA ASP A 20 -5.77 -7.30 0.63
C ASP A 20 -5.84 -7.15 -0.88
N VAL A 21 -5.74 -5.89 -1.35
CA VAL A 21 -5.83 -5.58 -2.78
C VAL A 21 -4.49 -5.88 -3.41
N ASP A 22 -4.45 -6.89 -4.27
CA ASP A 22 -3.34 -7.15 -5.17
C ASP A 22 -3.09 -5.93 -6.07
N VAL A 23 -1.84 -5.46 -6.08
CA VAL A 23 -1.38 -4.36 -6.92
C VAL A 23 -0.17 -4.77 -7.72
N THR A 24 -0.02 -4.12 -8.87
CA THR A 24 1.19 -4.26 -9.69
C THR A 24 2.03 -2.99 -9.59
N ILE A 25 3.30 -3.16 -9.29
CA ILE A 25 4.33 -2.12 -9.38
C ILE A 25 5.02 -2.30 -10.76
N PRO A 26 4.83 -1.37 -11.72
CA PRO A 26 5.51 -1.43 -13.00
C PRO A 26 7.03 -1.36 -12.88
N LYS A 27 7.73 -1.76 -13.96
CA LYS A 27 9.18 -1.54 -14.08
C LYS A 27 9.52 -0.05 -13.97
N GLN A 28 10.78 0.25 -13.62
CA GLN A 28 11.35 1.59 -13.44
C GLN A 28 10.69 2.42 -12.32
N ARG A 29 9.78 1.84 -11.55
CA ARG A 29 9.25 2.45 -10.33
C ARG A 29 10.20 2.23 -9.17
N VAL A 30 10.27 3.22 -8.29
CA VAL A 30 11.13 3.19 -7.11
C VAL A 30 10.44 2.45 -5.97
N VAL A 31 11.17 1.52 -5.38
CA VAL A 31 10.83 0.84 -4.13
C VAL A 31 11.90 1.15 -3.10
N CYS A 32 11.50 1.30 -1.84
CA CYS A 32 12.42 1.56 -0.74
C CYS A 32 12.25 0.54 0.38
N GLU A 33 13.34 0.19 1.04
CA GLU A 33 13.37 -0.84 2.10
C GLU A 33 12.92 -0.29 3.46
N SER A 34 12.94 1.04 3.64
CA SER A 34 12.56 1.68 4.90
C SER A 34 11.58 2.85 4.72
N LYS A 35 10.83 3.15 5.79
CA LYS A 35 9.93 4.33 5.88
C LYS A 35 10.69 5.64 5.69
N GLN A 36 11.91 5.73 6.22
CA GLN A 36 12.73 6.93 6.12
C GLN A 36 13.16 7.18 4.68
N SER A 37 13.63 6.14 3.99
CA SER A 37 14.08 6.22 2.60
C SER A 37 12.95 6.65 1.66
N ILE A 38 11.73 6.09 1.80
CA ILE A 38 10.59 6.50 0.98
C ILE A 38 10.14 7.93 1.31
N ALA A 39 10.14 8.32 2.58
CA ALA A 39 9.77 9.69 2.96
C ALA A 39 10.76 10.71 2.36
N THR A 40 12.06 10.40 2.37
CA THR A 40 13.08 11.21 1.68
C THR A 40 12.83 11.23 0.17
N PHE A 41 12.51 10.08 -0.45
CA PHE A 41 12.22 10.01 -1.88
C PHE A 41 11.01 10.88 -2.25
N ILE A 42 9.88 10.77 -1.55
CA ILE A 42 8.66 11.56 -1.83
C ILE A 42 8.92 13.07 -1.66
N LYS A 43 9.63 13.46 -0.59
CA LYS A 43 10.03 14.86 -0.36
C LYS A 43 10.89 15.40 -1.51
N ARG A 44 11.83 14.59 -2.02
CA ARG A 44 12.71 14.98 -3.15
C ARG A 44 12.02 14.94 -4.49
N LYS A 45 11.09 14.00 -4.72
CA LYS A 45 10.32 13.88 -5.98
C LYS A 45 9.55 15.16 -6.30
N GLY A 46 9.04 15.87 -5.29
CA GLY A 46 8.39 17.17 -5.46
C GLY A 46 9.34 18.32 -5.84
N VAL A 47 10.64 18.14 -5.65
CA VAL A 47 11.69 19.10 -6.00
C VAL A 47 12.33 18.60 -7.29
N ALA A 48 11.79 19.04 -8.43
CA ALA A 48 12.20 18.62 -9.76
C ALA A 48 13.73 18.60 -9.90
N ASN A 49 14.35 17.41 -9.88
CA ASN A 49 15.65 17.15 -10.49
C ASN A 49 16.06 15.67 -10.38
N LYS A 50 16.92 15.27 -11.32
CA LYS A 50 17.56 13.96 -11.49
C LYS A 50 18.48 13.59 -10.30
N VAL A 51 17.92 13.51 -9.10
CA VAL A 51 18.67 13.27 -7.87
C VAL A 51 18.84 11.77 -7.69
N LYS A 52 20.08 11.35 -7.41
CA LYS A 52 20.43 9.99 -6.96
C LYS A 52 19.38 9.49 -5.95
N LEU A 53 18.92 8.25 -6.15
CA LEU A 53 17.94 7.64 -5.24
C LEU A 53 18.48 7.66 -3.80
N PRO A 54 17.63 7.90 -2.79
CA PRO A 54 18.04 7.78 -1.39
C PRO A 54 18.61 6.39 -1.09
N ALA A 55 19.48 6.29 -0.10
CA ALA A 55 19.98 5.00 0.37
C ALA A 55 18.81 4.08 0.76
N GLY A 56 18.89 2.81 0.35
CA GLY A 56 17.82 1.84 0.54
C GLY A 56 16.63 2.01 -0.40
N CYS A 57 16.71 2.89 -1.41
CA CYS A 57 15.76 2.94 -2.52
C CYS A 57 16.41 2.45 -3.82
N LYS A 58 15.64 1.72 -4.63
CA LYS A 58 16.06 1.24 -5.96
C LYS A 58 14.91 1.31 -6.94
N ALA A 59 15.23 1.52 -8.22
CA ALA A 59 14.26 1.32 -9.29
C ALA A 59 14.11 -0.19 -9.55
N LEU A 60 12.90 -0.63 -9.84
CA LEU A 60 12.66 -2.01 -10.23
C LEU A 60 13.07 -2.22 -11.69
N ASP A 61 13.89 -3.24 -11.94
CA ASP A 61 14.22 -3.65 -13.32
C ASP A 61 13.05 -4.37 -14.00
N VAL A 62 12.24 -5.07 -13.21
CA VAL A 62 11.10 -5.86 -13.66
C VAL A 62 9.83 -5.50 -12.89
N LYS A 63 8.67 -5.63 -13.53
CA LYS A 63 7.38 -5.46 -12.84
C LYS A 63 7.25 -6.45 -11.68
N ARG A 64 6.62 -6.04 -10.58
CA ARG A 64 6.38 -6.89 -9.41
C ARG A 64 4.91 -6.83 -9.02
N ARG A 65 4.33 -7.98 -8.69
CA ARG A 65 3.05 -8.04 -7.96
C ARG A 65 3.32 -7.91 -6.47
N ALA A 66 2.44 -7.21 -5.79
CA ALA A 66 2.53 -6.96 -4.37
C ALA A 66 1.14 -6.83 -3.75
N GLU A 67 1.08 -7.12 -2.47
CA GLU A 67 -0.11 -6.98 -1.64
C GLU A 67 -0.01 -5.69 -0.84
N VAL A 68 -1.07 -4.88 -0.80
CA VAL A 68 -1.07 -3.62 -0.04
C VAL A 68 -1.30 -3.89 1.44
N ILE A 69 -0.23 -3.86 2.23
CA ILE A 69 -0.30 -4.01 3.70
C ILE A 69 -0.87 -2.76 4.36
N LYS A 70 -0.39 -1.58 3.96
CA LYS A 70 -0.82 -0.32 4.59
C LYS A 70 -0.73 0.88 3.66
N ARG A 71 -1.76 1.72 3.70
CA ARG A 71 -1.81 2.98 2.93
C ARG A 71 -1.47 4.18 3.81
N TYR A 72 -0.44 4.94 3.44
CA TYR A 72 -0.09 6.20 4.12
C TYR A 72 -0.53 7.39 3.25
N SER A 73 -1.84 7.53 3.02
CA SER A 73 -2.39 8.50 2.06
C SER A 73 -1.94 9.95 2.28
N LYS A 74 -1.81 10.38 3.55
CA LYS A 74 -1.31 11.72 3.91
C LYS A 74 0.17 11.94 3.57
N LEU A 75 0.95 10.85 3.47
CA LEU A 75 2.39 10.90 3.21
C LEU A 75 2.75 10.55 1.76
N GLY A 76 1.77 10.16 0.94
CA GLY A 76 1.99 9.89 -0.49
C GLY A 76 2.62 8.54 -0.83
N TYR A 77 2.69 7.60 0.13
CA TYR A 77 3.27 6.28 -0.11
C TYR A 77 2.47 5.14 0.54
N LEU A 78 2.86 3.91 0.21
CA LEU A 78 2.23 2.66 0.60
C LEU A 78 3.30 1.72 1.15
N GLU A 79 2.94 0.88 2.12
CA GLU A 79 3.68 -0.32 2.47
C GLU A 79 3.04 -1.51 1.75
N VAL A 80 3.87 -2.26 1.03
CA VAL A 80 3.43 -3.39 0.22
C VAL A 80 4.33 -4.60 0.48
N LYS A 81 3.75 -5.79 0.43
CA LYS A 81 4.47 -7.06 0.50
C LYS A 81 4.63 -7.60 -0.90
N LEU A 82 5.85 -7.65 -1.41
CA LEU A 82 6.15 -8.25 -2.71
C LEU A 82 5.81 -9.74 -2.66
N ASN A 83 5.46 -10.33 -3.82
CA ASN A 83 5.22 -11.77 -3.91
C ASN A 83 6.45 -12.63 -3.50
N THR A 84 7.64 -12.05 -3.45
CA THR A 84 8.85 -12.70 -2.91
C THR A 84 8.90 -12.73 -1.37
N GLY A 85 7.88 -12.20 -0.69
CA GLY A 85 7.79 -12.10 0.77
C GLY A 85 8.35 -10.79 1.37
N ASN A 86 9.11 -10.01 0.60
CA ASN A 86 9.76 -8.79 1.09
C ASN A 86 8.76 -7.65 1.28
N ARG A 87 8.81 -6.97 2.43
CA ARG A 87 8.06 -5.73 2.65
C ARG A 87 8.86 -4.54 2.17
N VAL A 88 8.23 -3.71 1.34
CA VAL A 88 8.85 -2.51 0.77
C VAL A 88 7.86 -1.36 0.79
N TYR A 89 8.38 -0.16 0.62
CA TYR A 89 7.61 1.06 0.54
C TYR A 89 7.65 1.63 -0.87
N VAL A 90 6.50 2.07 -1.37
CA VAL A 90 6.36 2.57 -2.74
C VAL A 90 5.51 3.82 -2.78
N ASP A 91 5.78 4.69 -3.73
CA ASP A 91 4.94 5.84 -4.02
C ASP A 91 3.51 5.37 -4.38
N LYS A 92 2.49 6.06 -3.86
CA LYS A 92 1.09 5.74 -4.16
C LYS A 92 0.78 5.78 -5.67
N ASP A 93 1.48 6.62 -6.42
CA ASP A 93 1.29 6.79 -7.87
C ASP A 93 2.13 5.77 -8.68
N ALA A 94 2.95 4.97 -8.00
CA ALA A 94 3.76 3.93 -8.61
C ALA A 94 3.05 2.59 -8.73
N ILE A 95 1.82 2.45 -8.23
CA ILE A 95 1.04 1.21 -8.32
C ILE A 95 -0.08 1.32 -9.35
N ARG A 96 -0.39 0.20 -10.00
CA ARG A 96 -1.62 0.00 -10.78
C ARG A 96 -2.48 -1.02 -10.04
N ARG A 97 -3.79 -0.77 -9.97
CA ARG A 97 -4.73 -1.79 -9.50
C ARG A 97 -4.67 -2.97 -10.50
N GLY A 98 -4.54 -4.17 -9.95
CA GLY A 98 -4.59 -5.41 -10.71
C GLY A 98 -5.96 -5.64 -11.32
#